data_AF-T1D4E0-F1
#
_entry.id   AF-T1D4E0-F1
#
_cell.length_a   1.000
_cell.length_b   1.000
_cell.length_c   1.000
_cell.angle_alpha   90.00
_cell.angle_beta   90.00
_cell.angle_gamma   90.00
#
_symmetry.space_group_name_H-M   'P 1'
#
loop_
_entity.id
_entity.type
_entity.pdbx_description
1 polymer ?
#
loop_
_entity_poly.entity_id
_entity_poly.type
_entity_poly.pdbx_seq_one_letter_code
_entity_poly.pdbx_strand_id
1 'polypeptide(L)' 'IVIISKIPVAGMFGFASAIRSATGGKVLWNSENEGYQRVPYELQADIVAKIRLRKGLKAEPYDENYYSSL' A
#
# COMPACT_ATOMS: atom_id res chain seq x y z
N ILE A 1 -24.05 -9.03 -12.61
CA ILE A 1 -23.09 -9.71 -11.70
C ILE A 1 -22.47 -8.62 -10.84
N VAL A 2 -22.33 -8.86 -9.54
CA VAL A 2 -21.66 -7.93 -8.61
C VAL A 2 -20.38 -8.61 -8.14
N ILE A 3 -19.27 -7.87 -8.16
CA ILE A 3 -17.96 -8.36 -7.71
C ILE A 3 -17.59 -7.53 -6.47
N ILE A 4 -17.28 -8.22 -5.38
CA ILE A 4 -16.79 -7.61 -4.14
C ILE A 4 -15.34 -8.06 -3.97
N SER A 5 -14.43 -7.11 -3.81
CA SER A 5 -13.00 -7.39 -3.69
C SER A 5 -12.33 -6.37 -2.78
N LYS A 6 -11.22 -6.78 -2.17
CA LYS A 6 -10.36 -5.95 -1.32
C LYS A 6 -9.08 -5.64 -2.06
N ILE A 7 -8.68 -4.38 -2.06
CA ILE A 7 -7.49 -3.93 -2.81
C ILE A 7 -6.71 -2.96 -1.92
N PRO A 8 -5.37 -3.08 -1.84
CA PRO A 8 -4.56 -2.11 -1.12
C PRO A 8 -4.65 -0.74 -1.79
N VAL A 9 -4.86 0.31 -1.00
CA VAL A 9 -4.96 1.71 -1.50
C VAL A 9 -3.74 2.10 -2.33
N ALA A 10 -2.55 1.62 -1.97
CA ALA A 10 -1.31 1.87 -2.71
C ALA A 10 -1.35 1.35 -4.16
N GLY A 11 -2.19 0.35 -4.47
CA GLY A 11 -2.38 -0.19 -5.82
C GLY A 11 -3.53 0.44 -6.62
N MET A 12 -4.27 1.40 -6.02
CA MET A 12 -5.44 2.02 -6.65
C MET A 12 -5.11 3.25 -7.50
N PHE A 13 -3.86 3.73 -7.48
CA PHE A 13 -3.45 4.82 -8.34
C PHE A 13 -3.58 4.44 -9.82
N GLY A 14 -4.41 5.18 -10.56
CA GLY A 14 -4.73 4.89 -11.96
C GLY A 14 -5.88 3.89 -12.18
N PHE A 15 -6.47 3.34 -11.11
CA PHE A 15 -7.51 2.31 -11.20
C PHE A 15 -8.72 2.74 -12.06
N ALA A 16 -9.21 3.98 -11.91
CA ALA A 16 -10.36 4.48 -12.64
C ALA A 16 -10.18 4.39 -14.18
N SER A 17 -8.98 4.71 -14.66
CA SER A 17 -8.64 4.59 -16.09
C SER A 17 -8.51 3.13 -16.51
N ALA A 18 -7.81 2.33 -15.69
CA ALA A 18 -7.58 0.91 -15.96
C ALA A 18 -8.89 0.11 -16.07
N ILE A 19 -9.81 0.27 -15.12
CA ILE A 19 -11.09 -0.46 -15.13
C ILE A 19 -11.99 -0.01 -16.30
N ARG A 20 -11.99 1.28 -16.64
CA ARG A 20 -12.74 1.80 -17.78
C ARG A 20 -12.21 1.20 -19.09
N SER A 21 -10.89 1.19 -19.29
CA SER A 21 -10.26 0.61 -20.47
C SER A 21 -10.52 -0.90 -20.58
N ALA A 22 -10.31 -1.65 -19.48
CA ALA A 22 -10.49 -3.10 -19.45
C ALA A 22 -11.94 -3.56 -19.71
N THR A 23 -12.92 -2.71 -19.43
CA THR A 23 -14.35 -3.04 -19.54
C THR A 23 -15.06 -2.33 -20.69
N GLY A 24 -14.33 -1.54 -21.48
CA GLY A 24 -14.93 -0.66 -22.50
C GLY A 24 -15.91 0.36 -21.91
N GLY A 25 -15.70 0.76 -20.66
CA GLY A 25 -16.51 1.76 -19.94
C GLY A 25 -17.89 1.28 -19.51
N LYS A 26 -18.13 -0.04 -19.48
CA LYS A 26 -19.46 -0.61 -19.17
C LYS A 26 -19.69 -0.89 -17.68
N VAL A 27 -18.65 -0.83 -16.87
CA VAL A 27 -18.73 -1.15 -15.44
C VAL A 27 -18.95 0.10 -14.59
N LEU A 28 -19.94 0.01 -13.70
CA LEU A 28 -20.09 0.91 -12.56
C LEU A 28 -19.34 0.32 -11.37
N TRP A 29 -18.63 1.17 -10.64
CA TRP A 29 -17.84 0.76 -9.48
C TRP A 29 -17.88 1.84 -8.40
N ASN A 30 -17.71 1.41 -7.16
CA ASN A 30 -17.53 2.26 -5.99
C ASN A 30 -16.51 1.59 -5.06
N SER A 31 -15.95 2.35 -4.13
CA SER A 31 -15.08 1.82 -3.09
C SER A 31 -15.51 2.33 -1.73
N GLU A 32 -15.30 1.52 -0.71
CA GLU A 32 -15.40 1.89 0.70
C GLU A 32 -14.10 1.57 1.42
N ASN A 33 -13.85 2.25 2.54
CA ASN A 33 -12.67 1.96 3.36
C ASN A 33 -12.94 0.74 4.24
N GLU A 34 -12.05 -0.25 4.21
CA GLU A 34 -12.15 -1.48 5.01
C GLU A 34 -11.09 -1.57 6.13
N GLY A 35 -10.41 -0.46 6.43
CA GLY A 35 -9.38 -0.40 7.46
C GLY A 35 -7.98 -0.85 7.01
N TYR A 36 -7.17 -1.25 8.00
CA TYR A 36 -5.77 -1.61 7.81
C TYR A 36 -5.56 -3.12 7.90
N GLN A 37 -4.60 -3.62 7.12
CA GLN A 37 -4.18 -5.02 7.14
C GLN A 37 -2.66 -5.09 7.22
N ARG A 38 -2.14 -6.21 7.74
CA ARG A 38 -0.71 -6.46 7.78
C ARG A 38 -0.17 -6.58 6.36
N VAL A 39 0.94 -5.91 6.12
CA VAL A 39 1.72 -6.07 4.90
C VAL A 39 2.30 -7.50 4.89
N PRO A 40 2.33 -8.18 3.72
CA PRO A 40 3.05 -9.44 3.59
C PRO A 40 4.51 -9.33 4.05
N TYR A 41 5.01 -10.36 4.73
CA TYR A 41 6.33 -10.32 5.39
C TYR A 41 7.46 -10.01 4.41
N GLU A 42 7.37 -10.55 3.20
CA GLU A 42 8.31 -10.37 2.10
C GLU A 42 8.36 -8.92 1.57
N LEU A 43 7.29 -8.14 1.74
CA LEU A 43 7.22 -6.75 1.29
C LEU A 43 7.57 -5.75 2.40
N GLN A 44 7.57 -6.20 3.65
CA GLN A 44 7.66 -5.30 4.80
C GLN A 44 9.01 -4.56 4.84
N ALA A 45 10.12 -5.25 4.61
CA ALA A 45 11.45 -4.65 4.64
C ALA A 45 11.59 -3.51 3.62
N ASP A 46 11.19 -3.76 2.38
CA ASP A 46 11.24 -2.80 1.28
C ASP A 46 10.36 -1.57 1.53
N ILE A 47 9.14 -1.79 2.02
CA ILE A 47 8.20 -0.70 2.32
C ILE A 47 8.73 0.17 3.45
N VAL A 48 9.25 -0.45 4.52
CA VAL A 48 9.85 0.28 5.65
C VAL A 48 11.03 1.12 5.18
N ALA A 49 11.95 0.54 4.39
CA ALA A 49 13.10 1.26 3.85
C ALA A 49 12.68 2.47 3.00
N LYS A 50 11.72 2.28 2.07
CA LYS A 50 11.18 3.37 1.24
C LYS A 50 10.57 4.50 2.07
N ILE A 51 9.81 4.17 3.10
CA ILE A 51 9.20 5.17 3.99
C ILE A 51 10.27 5.92 4.79
N ARG A 52 11.30 5.23 5.29
CA ARG A 52 12.40 5.83 6.05
C ARG A 52 13.22 6.79 5.19
N LEU A 53 13.60 6.39 3.99
CA LEU A 53 14.31 7.24 3.04
C LEU A 53 13.51 8.50 2.67
N ARG A 54 12.20 8.36 2.44
CA ARG A 54 11.30 9.51 2.19
C ARG A 54 11.26 10.49 3.38
N LYS A 55 11.47 10.01 4.59
CA LYS A 55 11.52 10.82 5.82
C LYS A 55 12.94 11.33 6.15
N GLY A 56 13.94 11.09 5.29
CA GLY A 56 15.32 11.50 5.52
C GLY A 56 16.07 10.65 6.55
N LEU A 57 15.58 9.44 6.85
CA LEU A 57 16.21 8.50 7.77
C LEU A 57 17.05 7.46 7.01
N LYS A 58 17.96 6.78 7.72
CA LYS A 58 18.66 5.60 7.19
C LYS A 58 17.66 4.50 6.80
N ALA A 59 17.91 3.78 5.71
CA ALA A 59 17.01 2.75 5.20
C ALA A 59 16.71 1.66 6.25
N GLU A 60 17.72 1.23 6.98
CA GLU A 60 17.58 0.26 8.06
C GLU A 60 17.02 0.92 9.34
N PRO A 61 16.07 0.27 10.03
CA PRO A 61 15.66 0.66 11.38
C PRO A 61 16.85 0.71 12.34
N TYR A 62 16.77 1.59 13.34
CA TYR A 62 17.75 1.58 14.41
C TYR A 62 17.60 0.30 15.24
N ASP A 63 18.73 -0.19 15.74
CA ASP A 63 18.79 -1.36 16.61
C ASP A 63 18.41 -1.00 18.05
N GLU A 64 18.35 -2.00 18.91
CA GLU A 64 18.04 -1.83 20.34
C GLU A 64 19.06 -0.96 21.07
N ASN A 65 20.34 -1.02 20.66
CA ASN A 65 21.41 -0.22 21.23
C ASN A 65 21.15 1.28 21.07
N TYR A 66 20.71 1.72 19.89
CA TYR A 66 20.34 3.11 19.65
C TYR A 66 19.26 3.60 20.62
N TYR A 67 18.20 2.82 20.82
CA TYR A 67 17.09 3.21 21.70
C TYR A 67 17.44 3.15 23.20
N SER A 68 18.34 2.25 23.59
CA SER A 68 18.81 2.13 24.98
C SER A 68 19.80 3.23 25.37
N SER A 69 20.37 3.94 24.38
CA SER A 69 21.34 5.04 24.58
C SER A 69 20.72 6.44 24.63
N LEU A 70 19.41 6.55 24.40
CA LEU A 70 18.60 7.77 24.51
C LEU A 70 18.26 8.08 25.98
#